data_AF-A0A498P5P0-F1
#
_entry.id   AF-A0A498P5P0-F1
#
_cell.length_a   1.000
_cell.length_b   1.000
_cell.length_c   1.000
_cell.angle_alpha   90.00
_cell.angle_beta   90.00
_cell.angle_gamma   90.00
#
_symmetry.space_group_name_H-M   'P 1'
#
loop_
_entity.id
_entity.type
_entity.pdbx_description
1 polymer ?
#
loop_
_entity_poly.entity_id
_entity_poly.type
_entity_poly.pdbx_seq_one_letter_code
_entity_poly.pdbx_strand_id
1 'polypeptide(L)'
;MVLWSPTTKLAYVVELTVPWEEGVEEAYERKKNKYSDLAAEASQNGWKISIFPVEVGCRGFVAISTTSLLRKIGVKGRSLQQAVKSISSIAEKSSNWLWIKRKDPIWAAR
;
A
#
# COMPACT_ATOMS: atom_id res chain seq x y z
N MET A 1 6.06 4.87 1.94
CA MET A 1 5.90 6.01 2.87
C MET A 1 6.22 5.56 4.28
N VAL A 2 6.83 6.40 5.12
CA VAL A 2 7.10 6.09 6.53
C VAL A 2 6.52 7.19 7.40
N LEU A 3 5.75 6.83 8.44
CA LEU A 3 5.22 7.73 9.45
C LEU A 3 5.82 7.33 10.79
N TRP A 4 6.46 8.24 11.52
CA TRP A 4 7.01 7.93 12.84
C TRP A 4 6.74 9.03 13.85
N SER A 5 6.85 8.68 15.12
CA SER A 5 6.82 9.62 16.25
C SER A 5 7.93 9.26 17.22
N PRO A 6 8.96 10.12 17.40
CA PRO A 6 10.03 9.88 18.37
C PRO A 6 9.52 9.83 19.81
N THR A 7 8.54 10.67 20.14
CA THR A 7 7.98 10.77 21.50
C THR A 7 7.32 9.48 21.95
N THR A 8 6.58 8.81 21.06
CA THR A 8 5.92 7.54 21.36
C THR A 8 6.73 6.32 20.91
N LYS A 9 7.90 6.54 20.30
CA LYS A 9 8.73 5.55 19.61
C LYS A 9 7.91 4.62 18.69
N LEU A 10 6.94 5.19 17.97
CA LEU A 10 6.10 4.46 17.02
C LEU A 10 6.57 4.72 15.60
N ALA A 11 6.60 3.68 14.77
CA ALA A 11 6.90 3.78 13.35
C ALA A 11 5.93 2.92 12.53
N TYR A 12 5.44 3.48 11.42
CA TYR A 12 4.58 2.82 10.46
C TYR A 12 5.24 2.89 9.09
N VAL A 13 5.57 1.73 8.54
CA VAL A 13 6.09 1.60 7.19
C VAL A 13 4.94 1.21 6.30
N VAL A 14 4.54 2.10 5.39
CA VAL A 14 3.43 1.89 4.47
C VAL A 14 3.99 1.69 3.07
N GLU A 15 3.79 0.51 2.50
CA GLU A 15 4.27 0.15 1.17
C GLU A 15 3.07 -0.15 0.27
N LEU A 16 2.88 0.68 -0.77
CA LEU A 16 1.81 0.48 -1.74
C LEU A 16 2.25 -0.56 -2.79
N THR A 17 1.38 -1.53 -3.07
CA THR A 17 1.57 -2.50 -4.14
C THR A 17 0.30 -2.59 -5.00
N VAL A 18 0.46 -2.68 -6.31
CA VAL A 18 -0.65 -2.83 -7.28
C VAL A 18 -0.49 -4.18 -7.98
N PRO A 19 -0.88 -5.29 -7.33
CA PRO A 19 -0.80 -6.61 -7.95
C PRO A 19 -1.97 -6.82 -8.92
N TRP A 20 -1.84 -7.82 -9.78
CA TRP A 20 -3.02 -8.49 -10.34
C TRP A 20 -3.78 -9.17 -9.21
N GLU A 21 -5.12 -9.23 -9.26
CA GLU A 21 -5.94 -9.59 -8.09
C GLU A 21 -5.60 -10.97 -7.49
N GLU A 22 -5.11 -11.92 -8.29
CA GLU A 22 -4.68 -13.26 -7.85
C GLU A 22 -3.36 -13.25 -7.05
N GLY A 23 -2.53 -12.22 -7.19
CA GLY A 23 -1.20 -12.12 -6.56
C GLY A 23 -1.16 -11.27 -5.28
N VAL A 24 -2.31 -10.94 -4.70
CA VAL A 24 -2.40 -10.02 -3.55
C VAL A 24 -1.71 -10.60 -2.31
N GLU A 25 -1.94 -11.87 -1.99
CA GLU A 25 -1.38 -12.52 -0.79
C GLU A 25 0.13 -12.75 -0.90
N GLU A 26 0.60 -13.22 -2.06
CA GLU A 26 2.03 -13.38 -2.32
C GLU A 26 2.79 -12.05 -2.29
N ALA A 27 2.18 -11.00 -2.84
CA ALA A 27 2.74 -9.66 -2.77
C ALA A 27 2.85 -9.16 -1.33
N TYR A 28 1.82 -9.40 -0.52
CA TYR A 28 1.79 -9.05 0.90
C TYR A 28 2.94 -9.73 1.66
N GLU A 29 3.07 -11.06 1.56
CA GLU A 29 4.09 -11.83 2.28
C GLU A 29 5.51 -11.46 1.83
N ARG A 30 5.75 -11.32 0.52
CA ARG A 30 7.05 -10.89 0.00
C ARG A 30 7.45 -9.52 0.52
N LYS A 31 6.51 -8.58 0.65
CA LYS A 31 6.80 -7.23 1.16
C LYS A 31 7.01 -7.23 2.66
N LYS A 32 6.24 -8.01 3.41
CA LYS A 32 6.42 -8.18 4.84
C LYS A 32 7.82 -8.75 5.17
N ASN A 33 8.24 -9.79 4.44
CA ASN A 33 9.55 -10.40 4.59
C ASN A 33 10.69 -9.45 4.22
N LYS A 34 10.51 -8.57 3.23
CA LYS A 34 11.53 -7.57 2.86
C LYS A 34 11.90 -6.63 4.01
N TYR A 35 10.96 -6.34 4.92
CA TYR A 35 11.17 -5.40 6.02
C TYR A 35 11.30 -6.10 7.38
N SER A 36 11.39 -7.43 7.44
CA SER A 36 11.48 -8.18 8.70
C SER A 36 12.72 -7.78 9.51
N ASP A 37 13.85 -7.66 8.84
CA ASP A 37 15.13 -7.41 9.49
C ASP A 37 15.18 -5.98 10.04
N LEU A 38 14.70 -5.02 9.25
CA LEU A 38 14.52 -3.63 9.67
C LEU A 38 13.55 -3.53 10.86
N ALA A 39 12.48 -4.32 10.85
CA ALA A 39 11.53 -4.34 11.95
C ALA A 39 12.14 -4.91 13.23
N ALA A 40 12.96 -5.96 13.11
CA ALA A 40 13.69 -6.54 14.23
C ALA A 40 14.70 -5.55 14.82
N GLU A 41 15.50 -4.89 13.98
CA GLU A 41 16.48 -3.88 14.40
C GLU A 41 15.80 -2.68 15.08
N ALA A 42 14.72 -2.15 14.50
CA ALA A 42 13.95 -1.07 15.10
C ALA A 42 13.37 -1.49 16.46
N SER A 43 12.85 -2.71 16.57
CA SER A 43 12.32 -3.24 17.82
C SER A 43 13.39 -3.40 18.90
N GLN A 44 14.61 -3.84 18.53
CA GLN A 44 15.75 -3.90 19.44
C GLN A 44 16.15 -2.51 19.96
N ASN A 45 16.03 -1.48 19.11
CA ASN A 45 16.25 -0.08 19.48
C ASN A 45 15.07 0.56 20.26
N GLY A 46 14.10 -0.25 20.69
CA GLY A 46 12.97 0.18 21.51
C GLY A 46 11.85 0.87 20.73
N TRP A 47 11.83 0.74 19.40
CA TRP A 47 10.73 1.24 18.56
C TRP A 47 9.63 0.20 18.39
N LYS A 48 8.39 0.66 18.41
CA LYS A 48 7.21 -0.10 18.00
C LYS A 48 6.96 0.14 16.53
N ILE A 49 7.46 -0.76 15.70
CA ILE A 49 7.31 -0.69 14.24
C ILE A 49 6.16 -1.57 13.75
N SER A 50 5.36 -1.08 12.82
CA SER A 50 4.38 -1.90 12.08
C SER A 50 4.51 -1.66 10.59
N ILE A 51 4.62 -2.75 9.85
CA ILE A 51 4.69 -2.74 8.39
C ILE A 51 3.27 -2.97 7.86
N PHE A 52 2.82 -2.09 6.98
CA PHE A 52 1.56 -2.19 6.27
C PHE A 52 1.84 -2.26 4.77
N PRO A 53 1.95 -3.48 4.23
CA PRO A 53 1.74 -3.69 2.81
C PRO A 53 0.28 -3.32 2.51
N VAL A 54 0.09 -2.46 1.52
CA VAL A 54 -1.21 -1.92 1.11
C VAL A 54 -1.41 -2.32 -0.33
N GLU A 55 -2.36 -3.22 -0.58
CA GLU A 55 -2.65 -3.71 -1.93
C GLU A 55 -3.90 -3.04 -2.50
N VAL A 56 -3.76 -2.55 -3.73
CA VAL A 56 -4.87 -2.04 -4.53
C VAL A 56 -4.75 -2.65 -5.91
N GLY A 57 -5.67 -3.54 -6.28
CA GLY A 57 -5.70 -4.18 -7.59
C GLY A 57 -5.91 -3.17 -8.71
N CYS A 58 -5.31 -3.44 -9.86
CA CYS A 58 -5.38 -2.55 -11.03
C CYS A 58 -6.81 -2.35 -11.56
N ARG A 59 -7.74 -3.27 -11.25
CA ARG A 59 -9.17 -3.14 -11.59
C ARG A 59 -10.00 -2.51 -10.46
N GLY A 60 -9.35 -1.73 -9.58
CA GLY A 60 -10.03 -1.00 -8.52
C GLY A 60 -10.37 -1.82 -7.28
N PHE A 61 -9.86 -3.05 -7.20
CA PHE A 61 -10.00 -3.86 -5.99
C PHE A 61 -9.19 -3.25 -4.85
N VAL A 62 -9.81 -2.99 -3.70
CA VAL A 62 -9.11 -2.46 -2.52
C VAL A 62 -8.99 -3.57 -1.48
N ALA A 63 -7.77 -3.99 -1.17
CA ALA A 63 -7.55 -5.07 -0.23
C ALA A 63 -7.90 -4.68 1.22
N ILE A 64 -8.15 -5.70 2.04
CA ILE A 64 -8.49 -5.54 3.46
C ILE A 64 -7.36 -4.84 4.22
N SER A 65 -6.11 -5.07 3.83
CA SER A 65 -4.91 -4.42 4.36
C SER A 65 -5.01 -2.89 4.28
N THR A 66 -5.42 -2.36 3.13
CA THR A 66 -5.67 -0.93 2.89
C THR A 66 -6.73 -0.37 3.83
N THR A 67 -7.87 -1.05 3.95
CA THR A 67 -8.95 -0.60 4.85
C THR A 67 -8.55 -0.68 6.33
N SER A 68 -7.73 -1.68 6.68
CA SER A 68 -7.21 -1.89 8.04
C SER A 68 -6.22 -0.78 8.42
N LEU A 69 -5.33 -0.40 7.51
CA LEU A 69 -4.44 0.74 7.70
C LEU A 69 -5.23 2.03 7.93
N LEU A 70 -6.20 2.33 7.05
CA LEU A 70 -7.04 3.53 7.15
C LEU A 70 -7.75 3.61 8.50
N ARG A 71 -8.31 2.50 8.98
CA ARG A 71 -8.94 2.42 10.31
C ARG A 71 -7.93 2.65 11.43
N LYS A 72 -6.73 2.08 11.32
CA LYS A 72 -5.68 2.17 12.33
C LYS A 72 -5.10 3.58 12.47
N ILE A 73 -5.06 4.34 11.39
CA ILE A 73 -4.69 5.78 11.42
C ILE A 73 -5.86 6.70 11.77
N GLY A 74 -7.06 6.15 12.03
CA GLY A 74 -8.21 6.90 12.56
C GLY A 74 -9.30 7.26 11.54
N VAL A 75 -9.18 6.85 10.27
CA VAL A 75 -10.22 7.09 9.25
C VAL A 75 -11.38 6.13 9.44
N LYS A 76 -12.60 6.66 9.64
CA LYS A 76 -13.79 5.87 10.03
C LYS A 76 -15.06 6.37 9.35
N GLY A 77 -16.10 5.53 9.36
CA GLY A 77 -17.43 5.91 8.88
C GLY A 77 -17.46 6.35 7.41
N ARG A 78 -18.11 7.47 7.13
CA ARG A 78 -18.31 7.99 5.76
C ARG A 78 -16.99 8.36 5.08
N SER A 79 -16.02 8.90 5.81
CA SER A 79 -14.72 9.26 5.23
C SER A 79 -13.94 8.02 4.79
N LEU A 80 -14.06 6.90 5.52
CA LEU A 80 -13.47 5.62 5.10
C LEU A 80 -14.08 5.14 3.78
N GLN A 81 -15.41 5.18 3.65
CA GLN A 81 -16.08 4.77 2.41
C GLN A 81 -15.67 5.65 1.21
N GLN A 82 -15.57 6.96 1.42
CA GLN A 82 -15.12 7.90 0.39
C GLN A 82 -13.66 7.64 -0.02
N ALA A 83 -12.77 7.42 0.96
CA ALA A 83 -11.36 7.11 0.71
C ALA A 83 -11.22 5.82 -0.11
N VAL A 84 -11.93 4.75 0.29
CA VAL A 84 -11.89 3.46 -0.44
C VAL A 84 -12.37 3.62 -1.88
N LYS A 85 -13.49 4.32 -2.10
CA LYS A 85 -14.00 4.60 -3.46
C LYS A 85 -13.02 5.43 -4.29
N SER A 86 -12.39 6.43 -3.69
CA SER A 86 -11.41 7.28 -4.37
C SER A 86 -10.17 6.48 -4.77
N ILE A 87 -9.62 5.68 -3.85
CA ILE A 87 -8.46 4.81 -4.11
C ILE A 87 -8.77 3.82 -5.25
N SER A 88 -9.92 3.16 -5.18
CA SER A 88 -10.40 2.24 -6.22
C SER A 88 -10.46 2.92 -7.60
N SER A 89 -11.14 4.07 -7.69
CA SER A 89 -11.30 4.80 -8.96
C SER A 89 -9.97 5.31 -9.52
N ILE A 90 -9.05 5.77 -8.66
CA ILE A 90 -7.73 6.22 -9.10
C ILE A 90 -6.94 5.04 -9.67
N ALA A 91 -6.93 3.89 -8.98
CA ALA A 91 -6.21 2.71 -9.45
C ALA A 91 -6.71 2.23 -10.82
N GLU A 92 -8.02 2.19 -11.04
CA GLU A 92 -8.61 1.83 -12.34
C GLU A 92 -8.22 2.81 -13.43
N LYS A 93 -8.39 4.12 -13.18
CA LYS A 93 -8.10 5.17 -14.18
C LYS A 93 -6.63 5.16 -14.58
N SER A 94 -5.75 5.07 -13.59
CA SER A 94 -4.30 4.99 -13.82
C SER A 94 -3.92 3.75 -14.61
N SER A 95 -4.46 2.58 -14.25
CA SER A 95 -4.18 1.32 -14.95
C SER A 95 -4.72 1.32 -16.38
N ASN A 96 -5.93 1.84 -16.60
CA ASN A 96 -6.51 2.00 -17.93
C ASN A 96 -5.68 2.97 -18.80
N TRP A 97 -5.23 4.08 -18.22
CA TRP A 97 -4.37 5.03 -18.94
C TRP A 97 -3.06 4.37 -19.41
N LEU A 98 -2.40 3.61 -18.53
CA LEU A 98 -1.21 2.83 -18.87
C LEU A 98 -1.51 1.82 -19.99
N TRP A 99 -2.63 1.11 -19.91
CA TRP A 99 -3.05 0.16 -20.93
C TRP A 99 -3.26 0.82 -22.29
N ILE A 100 -3.93 1.97 -22.34
CA ILE A 100 -4.14 2.75 -23.57
C ILE A 100 -2.79 3.21 -24.15
N LYS A 101 -1.85 3.62 -23.29
CA LYS A 101 -0.53 4.12 -23.67
C LYS A 101 0.50 3.03 -24.00
N ARG A 102 0.17 1.73 -23.86
CA ARG A 102 1.12 0.63 -24.06
C ARG A 102 1.78 0.55 -25.44
N LYS A 103 1.15 1.14 -26.47
CA LYS A 103 1.68 1.19 -27.85
C LYS A 103 2.23 2.57 -28.23
N ASP A 104 2.33 3.48 -27.27
CA ASP A 104 2.83 4.83 -27.53
C ASP A 104 4.35 4.76 -27.80
N PRO A 105 4.82 5.20 -28.99
CA PRO A 105 6.22 5.06 -29.39
C PRO A 105 7.19 5.83 -28.48
N ILE A 106 6.71 6.81 -27.70
CA ILE A 106 7.50 7.50 -26.68
C ILE A 106 7.99 6.53 -25.58
N TRP A 107 7.22 5.46 -25.32
CA TRP A 107 7.52 4.44 -24.31
C TRP A 107 8.21 3.21 -24.89
N ALA A 108 8.19 3.03 -26.22
CA ALA A 108 8.81 1.90 -26.91
C ALA A 108 10.30 2.11 -27.23
N ALA A 109 10.83 3.32 -27.01
CA ALA A 109 12.23 3.62 -27.19
C ALA A 109 12.98 3.55 -25.85
N ARG A 110 13.46 2.36 -25.49
CA ARG A 110 14.63 2.14 -24.63
C ARG A 110 15.11 0.70 -24.75
#